data_AF-A0A8T9B5M9-F1
#
_entry.id   AF-A0A8T9B5M9-F1
#
_cell.length_a   1.000
_cell.length_b   1.000
_cell.length_c   1.000
_cell.angle_alpha   90.00
_cell.angle_beta   90.00
_cell.angle_gamma   90.00
#
_symmetry.space_group_name_H-M   'P 1'
#
loop_
_entity.id
_entity.type
_entity.pdbx_description
1 polymer ?
#
loop_
_entity_poly.entity_id
_entity_poly.type
_entity_poly.pdbx_seq_one_letter_code
_entity_poly.pdbx_strand_id
1 'polypeptide(L)'
;MSQRSTDNQFSAWQLFLSSETYSSFLETLVLNIVETLRYSSSAMNSLTRTLPASWFCSSALYQLERRAVFLKSWHFLGPVTRFQNRSEKVTYEIAQVTVIVENRSPEHDGIDIDGITVYAEDENIKIKSHLTPSGLLFATLSEETSSFEDFFEGLEELTNKVDFTKLPHRRSISYEGNFNWKTMIDGFQECLHCQYTHPTFSKFYPPTFYSVTNHKNFSQHMADPSKQSDGLFLYFFPICTLNVYGGGMSSFRTLPSPKPGVSRMEFDYYHSGTNEVFEEYFKFVRQVAIEDFELCEKAQENLERGVYGEGILNPVKENGVQFYQQRVKELVYQQHASEKCAKDERINAAQVPAGVVGESKVIAVQ
;
A
#
# COMPACT_ATOMS: atom_id res chain seq x y z
N MET A 1 -8.25 -89.39 32.97
CA MET A 1 -8.88 -88.71 34.12
C MET A 1 -9.39 -87.36 33.62
N SER A 2 -10.62 -87.35 33.07
CA SER A 2 -11.88 -86.87 33.69
C SER A 2 -11.90 -85.35 33.90
N GLN A 3 -12.56 -84.56 33.05
CA GLN A 3 -14.00 -84.21 32.97
C GLN A 3 -14.47 -83.09 33.94
N ARG A 4 -15.22 -82.14 33.35
CA ARG A 4 -16.19 -81.15 33.92
C ARG A 4 -15.62 -79.82 34.44
N SER A 5 -16.25 -78.65 34.29
CA SER A 5 -17.57 -78.25 33.74
C SER A 5 -17.57 -76.78 33.29
N THR A 6 -18.47 -76.47 32.37
CA THR A 6 -18.96 -75.16 31.93
C THR A 6 -19.76 -74.42 33.02
N ASP A 7 -20.07 -73.15 32.74
CA ASP A 7 -21.07 -72.26 33.39
C ASP A 7 -20.57 -71.31 34.48
N ASN A 8 -20.20 -70.09 34.07
CA ASN A 8 -20.76 -68.82 34.56
C ASN A 8 -19.87 -67.65 34.15
N GLN A 9 -20.30 -66.88 33.15
CA GLN A 9 -20.15 -65.40 33.06
C GLN A 9 -20.74 -64.90 31.72
N PHE A 10 -21.98 -65.27 31.45
CA PHE A 10 -22.84 -64.60 30.45
C PHE A 10 -23.96 -63.88 31.21
N SER A 11 -23.61 -62.81 31.94
CA SER A 11 -24.58 -61.92 32.57
C SER A 11 -23.94 -60.59 32.99
N ALA A 12 -23.56 -59.75 32.03
CA ALA A 12 -23.25 -58.34 32.29
C ALA A 12 -23.32 -57.40 31.05
N TRP A 13 -23.59 -57.91 29.85
CA TRP A 13 -23.56 -57.11 28.60
C TRP A 13 -24.92 -56.95 27.92
N GLN A 14 -26.02 -57.06 28.68
CA GLN A 14 -27.38 -57.02 28.10
C GLN A 14 -28.31 -56.02 28.80
N LEU A 15 -27.77 -54.87 29.20
CA LEU A 15 -28.57 -53.72 29.66
C LEU A 15 -28.02 -52.43 29.06
N PHE A 16 -28.93 -51.70 28.40
CA PHE A 16 -28.78 -50.40 27.72
C PHE A 16 -28.20 -50.36 26.30
N LEU A 17 -28.96 -50.92 25.35
CA LEU A 17 -29.03 -50.36 23.99
C LEU A 17 -30.52 -50.24 23.59
N SER A 18 -31.14 -49.10 23.90
CA SER A 18 -32.33 -48.67 23.17
C SER A 18 -31.86 -48.00 21.88
N SER A 19 -32.44 -48.36 20.74
CA SER A 19 -32.08 -47.82 19.42
C SER A 19 -32.22 -46.29 19.34
N GLU A 20 -33.04 -45.68 20.19
CA GLU A 20 -33.29 -44.24 20.22
C GLU A 20 -32.11 -43.44 20.80
N THR A 21 -31.37 -43.96 21.78
CA THR A 21 -30.24 -43.23 22.40
C THR A 21 -29.00 -43.21 21.51
N TYR A 22 -28.77 -44.27 20.74
CA TYR A 22 -27.68 -44.31 19.75
C TYR A 22 -27.98 -43.41 18.54
N SER A 23 -29.25 -43.35 18.11
CA SER A 23 -29.70 -42.45 17.03
C SER A 23 -29.55 -40.98 17.43
N SER A 24 -29.98 -40.60 18.64
CA SER A 24 -29.88 -39.21 19.09
C SER A 24 -28.43 -38.75 19.28
N PHE A 25 -27.54 -39.66 19.71
CA PHE A 25 -26.12 -39.37 19.85
C PHE A 25 -25.44 -39.16 18.49
N LEU A 26 -25.76 -39.99 17.50
CA LEU A 26 -25.26 -39.83 16.13
C LEU A 26 -25.82 -38.56 15.47
N GLU A 27 -27.10 -38.22 15.66
CA GLU A 27 -27.67 -36.96 15.18
C GLU A 27 -27.00 -35.75 15.82
N THR A 28 -26.76 -35.78 17.13
CA THR A 28 -26.05 -34.70 17.84
C THR A 28 -24.61 -34.57 17.36
N LEU A 29 -23.92 -35.68 17.10
CA LEU A 29 -22.56 -35.67 16.56
C LEU A 29 -22.52 -35.11 15.13
N VAL A 30 -23.48 -35.50 14.29
CA VAL A 30 -23.60 -34.98 12.92
C VAL A 30 -23.95 -33.49 12.92
N LEU A 31 -24.86 -33.04 13.79
CA LEU A 31 -25.20 -31.63 13.94
C LEU A 31 -24.01 -30.81 14.42
N ASN A 32 -23.24 -31.30 15.40
CA ASN A 32 -22.01 -30.66 15.86
C ASN A 32 -20.94 -30.60 14.76
N ILE A 33 -20.81 -31.66 13.94
CA ILE A 33 -19.89 -31.65 12.79
C ILE A 33 -20.37 -30.63 11.75
N VAL A 34 -21.67 -30.57 11.45
CA VAL A 34 -22.24 -29.61 10.50
C VAL A 34 -22.12 -28.17 11.01
N GLU A 35 -22.32 -27.91 12.30
CA GLU A 35 -22.09 -26.60 12.92
C GLU A 35 -20.61 -26.22 12.92
N THR A 36 -19.71 -27.17 13.21
CA THR A 36 -18.26 -26.95 13.15
C THR A 36 -17.81 -26.64 11.72
N LEU A 37 -18.35 -27.34 10.73
CA LEU A 37 -18.09 -27.09 9.31
C LEU A 37 -18.71 -25.77 8.83
N ARG A 38 -19.89 -25.39 9.34
CA ARG A 38 -20.52 -24.08 9.07
C ARG A 38 -19.75 -22.93 9.71
N TYR A 39 -19.29 -23.09 10.94
CA TYR A 39 -18.44 -22.10 11.63
C TYR A 39 -17.08 -21.96 10.95
N SER A 40 -16.48 -23.07 10.51
CA SER A 40 -15.26 -23.07 9.70
C SER A 40 -15.49 -22.40 8.34
N SER A 41 -16.65 -22.62 7.71
CA SER A 41 -17.04 -21.94 6.46
C SER A 41 -17.34 -20.45 6.66
N SER A 42 -17.95 -20.03 7.78
CA SER A 42 -18.17 -18.61 8.07
C SER A 42 -16.89 -17.89 8.46
N ALA A 43 -15.97 -18.56 9.15
CA ALA A 43 -14.62 -18.07 9.44
C ALA A 43 -13.73 -18.02 8.19
N MET A 44 -13.89 -18.95 7.23
CA MET A 44 -13.23 -18.85 5.92
C MET A 44 -13.81 -17.70 5.08
N ASN A 45 -15.11 -17.37 5.24
CA ASN A 45 -15.72 -16.18 4.64
C ASN A 45 -15.33 -14.86 5.33
N SER A 46 -14.63 -14.90 6.47
CA SER A 46 -14.11 -13.71 7.15
C SER A 46 -12.64 -13.40 6.86
N LEU A 47 -11.94 -14.26 6.10
CA LEU A 47 -10.54 -14.01 5.75
C LEU A 47 -10.47 -13.08 4.54
N THR A 48 -9.70 -12.01 4.69
CA THR A 48 -9.53 -11.02 3.63
C THR A 48 -8.62 -11.56 2.54
N ARG A 49 -8.95 -11.22 1.29
CA ARG A 49 -8.22 -11.68 0.10
C ARG A 49 -7.44 -10.53 -0.51
N THR A 50 -6.38 -10.87 -1.25
CA THR A 50 -5.71 -9.93 -2.14
C THR A 50 -6.69 -9.39 -3.19
N LEU A 51 -6.35 -8.28 -3.83
CA LEU A 51 -6.97 -7.90 -5.09
C LEU A 51 -6.85 -9.05 -6.10
N PRO A 52 -7.86 -9.24 -6.98
CA PRO A 52 -7.75 -10.18 -8.08
C PRO A 52 -6.54 -9.89 -8.96
N ALA A 53 -5.90 -10.94 -9.49
CA ALA A 53 -4.76 -10.84 -10.40
C ALA A 53 -4.98 -9.88 -11.58
N SER A 54 -6.24 -9.73 -12.03
CA SER A 54 -6.61 -8.77 -13.07
C SER A 54 -6.28 -7.31 -12.72
N TRP A 55 -6.26 -6.93 -11.44
CA TRP A 55 -5.88 -5.58 -10.99
C TRP A 55 -4.40 -5.26 -11.19
N PHE A 56 -3.57 -6.29 -11.33
CA PHE A 56 -2.13 -6.15 -11.58
C PHE A 56 -1.80 -6.13 -13.08
N CYS A 57 -2.75 -6.56 -13.93
CA CYS A 57 -2.50 -6.79 -15.36
C CYS A 57 -3.36 -5.91 -16.28
N SER A 58 -4.52 -5.41 -15.83
CA SER A 58 -5.50 -4.73 -16.68
C SER A 58 -5.18 -3.25 -16.91
N SER A 59 -5.01 -2.86 -18.18
CA SER A 59 -4.85 -1.46 -18.56
C SER A 59 -6.05 -0.60 -18.20
N ALA A 60 -7.27 -1.13 -18.28
CA ALA A 60 -8.48 -0.40 -17.93
C ALA A 60 -8.55 -0.09 -16.42
N LEU A 61 -8.18 -1.06 -15.58
CA LEU A 61 -8.09 -0.85 -14.14
C LEU A 61 -6.96 0.12 -13.80
N TYR A 62 -5.80 -0.01 -14.44
CA TYR A 62 -4.72 0.95 -14.25
C TYR A 62 -5.13 2.39 -14.58
N GLN A 63 -5.88 2.61 -15.67
CA GLN A 63 -6.38 3.95 -15.98
C GLN A 63 -7.36 4.47 -14.92
N LEU A 64 -8.18 3.61 -14.32
CA LEU A 64 -9.01 3.99 -13.18
C LEU A 64 -8.16 4.31 -11.94
N GLU A 65 -7.17 3.48 -11.60
CA GLU A 65 -6.21 3.76 -10.51
C GLU A 65 -5.51 5.10 -10.72
N ARG A 66 -5.07 5.40 -11.94
CA ARG A 66 -4.48 6.69 -12.31
C ARG A 66 -5.36 7.86 -11.88
N ARG A 67 -6.64 7.84 -12.24
CA ARG A 67 -7.59 8.94 -11.93
C ARG A 67 -8.10 8.94 -10.49
N ALA A 68 -8.25 7.76 -9.89
CA ALA A 68 -8.84 7.58 -8.56
C ALA A 68 -7.83 7.75 -7.43
N VAL A 69 -6.60 7.28 -7.65
CA VAL A 69 -5.56 7.15 -6.64
C VAL A 69 -4.47 8.17 -6.91
N PHE A 70 -3.71 8.02 -7.99
CA PHE A 70 -2.48 8.79 -8.20
C PHE A 70 -2.74 10.29 -8.37
N LEU A 71 -3.70 10.68 -9.21
CA LEU A 71 -3.99 12.09 -9.46
C LEU A 71 -4.71 12.81 -8.31
N LYS A 72 -5.16 12.06 -7.29
CA LYS A 72 -5.95 12.58 -6.14
C LYS A 72 -5.30 12.31 -4.79
N SER A 73 -4.02 11.93 -4.79
CA SER A 73 -3.26 11.64 -3.57
C SER A 73 -2.14 12.67 -3.39
N TRP A 74 -1.76 12.85 -2.13
CA TRP A 74 -0.49 13.47 -1.80
C TRP A 74 0.65 12.48 -2.03
N HIS A 75 1.74 12.94 -2.65
CA HIS A 75 2.94 12.16 -2.93
C HIS A 75 4.11 12.72 -2.15
N PHE A 76 4.79 11.85 -1.41
CA PHE A 76 6.07 12.20 -0.79
C PHE A 76 7.12 12.41 -1.88
N LEU A 77 7.76 13.57 -1.90
CA LEU A 77 8.82 13.90 -2.86
C LEU A 77 10.21 13.64 -2.29
N GLY A 78 10.42 13.91 -1.00
CA GLY A 78 11.69 13.61 -0.35
C GLY A 78 11.94 14.52 0.86
N PRO A 79 12.97 14.25 1.66
CA PRO A 79 13.52 15.19 2.62
C PRO A 79 14.03 16.45 1.91
N VAL A 80 13.93 17.58 2.60
CA VAL A 80 14.30 18.91 2.08
C VAL A 80 15.76 18.99 1.62
N THR A 81 16.64 18.17 2.20
CA THR A 81 18.05 18.05 1.83
C THR A 81 18.26 17.58 0.38
N ARG A 82 17.26 16.93 -0.25
CA ARG A 82 17.30 16.54 -1.67
C ARG A 82 17.26 17.73 -2.63
N PHE A 83 16.66 18.84 -2.19
CA PHE A 83 16.32 20.00 -3.01
C PHE A 83 17.23 21.18 -2.72
N GLN A 84 18.45 20.93 -2.21
CA GLN A 84 19.38 21.99 -1.85
C GLN A 84 20.38 22.36 -2.96
N ASN A 85 20.36 21.69 -4.12
CA ASN A 85 21.12 22.18 -5.28
C ASN A 85 20.29 23.23 -6.03
N ARG A 86 20.64 24.52 -5.96
CA ARG A 86 19.86 25.60 -6.61
C ARG A 86 20.03 25.63 -8.13
N SER A 87 21.12 25.03 -8.62
CA SER A 87 21.41 24.94 -10.06
C SER A 87 20.67 23.80 -10.75
N GLU A 88 20.04 22.91 -10.00
CA GLU A 88 19.45 21.68 -10.52
C GLU A 88 18.02 21.48 -10.01
N LYS A 89 17.10 21.32 -10.96
CA LYS A 89 15.71 20.95 -10.66
C LYS A 89 15.63 19.44 -10.48
N VAL A 90 14.86 19.00 -9.48
CA VAL A 90 14.58 17.58 -9.27
C VAL A 90 13.26 17.24 -9.92
N THR A 91 13.27 16.27 -10.83
CA THR A 91 12.09 15.89 -11.63
C THR A 91 11.68 14.46 -11.31
N TYR A 92 10.37 14.25 -11.13
CA TYR A 92 9.71 12.97 -10.96
C TYR A 92 8.67 12.78 -12.08
N GLU A 93 8.29 11.54 -12.37
CA GLU A 93 7.14 11.24 -13.24
C GLU A 93 6.16 10.34 -12.51
N ILE A 94 5.10 10.94 -11.94
CA ILE A 94 4.12 10.24 -11.12
C ILE A 94 2.90 9.92 -11.99
N ALA A 95 2.72 8.64 -12.32
CA ALA A 95 1.62 8.17 -13.18
C ALA A 95 1.47 9.00 -14.47
N GLN A 96 2.59 9.19 -15.17
CA GLN A 96 2.71 9.95 -16.42
C GLN A 96 2.44 11.45 -16.28
N VAL A 97 2.57 12.02 -15.08
CA VAL A 97 2.58 13.47 -14.85
C VAL A 97 3.95 13.85 -14.32
N THR A 98 4.64 14.75 -15.04
CA THR A 98 5.92 15.31 -14.60
C THR A 98 5.69 16.17 -13.36
N VAL A 99 6.50 15.99 -12.32
CA VAL A 99 6.52 16.84 -11.12
C VAL A 99 7.93 17.39 -10.96
N ILE A 100 8.05 18.71 -10.87
CA ILE A 100 9.34 19.41 -10.82
C ILE A 100 9.45 20.11 -9.47
N VAL A 101 10.52 19.87 -8.75
CA VAL A 101 10.88 20.60 -7.53
C VAL A 101 12.05 21.51 -7.83
N GLU A 102 11.86 22.79 -7.57
CA GLU A 102 12.88 23.82 -7.74
C GLU A 102 13.09 24.55 -6.41
N ASN A 103 14.34 24.85 -6.10
CA ASN A 103 14.67 25.69 -4.97
C ASN A 103 15.17 27.06 -5.46
N ARG A 104 14.35 28.09 -5.25
CA ARG A 104 14.57 29.47 -5.71
C ARG A 104 15.18 30.38 -4.64
N SER A 105 15.53 29.82 -3.49
CA SER A 105 16.19 30.59 -2.44
C SER A 105 17.60 31.02 -2.86
N PRO A 106 18.12 32.15 -2.34
CA PRO A 106 19.50 32.55 -2.56
C PRO A 106 20.49 31.47 -2.11
N GLU A 107 21.59 31.34 -2.85
CA GLU A 107 22.73 30.50 -2.50
C GLU A 107 23.27 30.89 -1.11
N HIS A 108 23.32 29.92 -0.19
CA HIS A 108 23.98 30.05 1.09
C HIS A 108 24.35 28.68 1.68
N ASP A 109 25.25 28.69 2.67
CA ASP A 109 25.59 27.50 3.44
C ASP A 109 24.45 27.14 4.38
N GLY A 110 23.66 26.12 4.04
CA GLY A 110 22.57 25.67 4.90
C GLY A 110 21.42 25.00 4.18
N ILE A 111 20.34 24.78 4.93
CA ILE A 111 19.07 24.27 4.42
C ILE A 111 18.11 25.43 4.33
N ASP A 112 17.67 25.75 3.13
CA ASP A 112 16.58 26.69 2.90
C ASP A 112 15.30 25.93 2.58
N ILE A 113 14.23 26.40 3.18
CA ILE A 113 12.88 25.85 3.04
C ILE A 113 11.92 26.82 2.34
N ASP A 114 12.18 28.13 2.40
CA ASP A 114 11.25 29.16 1.93
C ASP A 114 11.25 29.28 0.40
N GLY A 115 12.36 28.90 -0.24
CA GLY A 115 12.52 28.94 -1.69
C GLY A 115 11.95 27.75 -2.45
N ILE A 116 11.44 26.72 -1.77
CA ILE A 116 11.04 25.46 -2.42
C ILE A 116 9.67 25.61 -3.09
N THR A 117 9.64 25.39 -4.39
CA THR A 117 8.40 25.39 -5.17
C THR A 117 8.26 24.11 -5.98
N VAL A 118 7.02 23.63 -6.12
CA VAL A 118 6.68 22.41 -6.86
C VAL A 118 5.75 22.75 -8.02
N TYR A 119 6.03 22.17 -9.18
CA TYR A 119 5.30 22.33 -10.43
C TYR A 119 4.85 20.99 -11.01
N ALA A 120 3.83 21.00 -11.88
CA ALA A 120 3.39 19.82 -12.64
C ALA A 120 3.39 20.09 -14.15
N GLU A 121 3.79 19.09 -14.95
CA GLU A 121 3.94 19.14 -16.41
C GLU A 121 4.99 20.16 -16.91
N ASP A 122 4.82 21.43 -16.59
CA ASP A 122 5.77 22.52 -16.82
C ASP A 122 5.84 23.51 -15.65
N GLU A 123 6.85 24.38 -15.66
CA GLU A 123 7.19 25.30 -14.56
C GLU A 123 6.19 26.46 -14.36
N ASN A 124 5.14 26.55 -15.17
CA ASN A 124 4.10 27.56 -15.02
C ASN A 124 2.89 27.04 -14.23
N ILE A 125 2.77 25.72 -14.05
CA ILE A 125 1.67 25.11 -13.30
C ILE A 125 2.18 24.77 -11.91
N LYS A 126 2.18 25.77 -11.01
CA LYS A 126 2.48 25.55 -9.60
C LYS A 126 1.40 24.67 -8.98
N ILE A 127 1.81 23.64 -8.25
CA ILE A 127 0.90 22.73 -7.54
C ILE A 127 0.98 22.89 -6.04
N LYS A 128 -0.09 22.48 -5.36
CA LYS A 128 -0.17 22.43 -3.91
C LYS A 128 0.90 21.50 -3.35
N SER A 129 1.70 22.01 -2.42
CA SER A 129 2.77 21.30 -1.73
C SER A 129 2.72 21.59 -0.23
N HIS A 130 3.29 20.67 0.55
CA HIS A 130 3.38 20.77 2.00
C HIS A 130 4.77 20.33 2.45
N LEU A 131 5.46 21.21 3.16
CA LEU A 131 6.72 20.90 3.81
C LEU A 131 6.46 20.75 5.30
N THR A 132 6.60 19.53 5.81
CA THR A 132 6.41 19.26 7.24
C THR A 132 7.49 19.97 8.07
N PRO A 133 7.22 20.29 9.35
CA PRO A 133 8.24 20.87 10.25
C PRO A 133 9.50 19.99 10.39
N SER A 134 9.34 18.67 10.28
CA SER A 134 10.45 17.70 10.30
C SER A 134 11.33 17.71 9.02
N GLY A 135 10.93 18.43 7.97
CA GLY A 135 11.71 18.58 6.73
C GLY A 135 11.34 17.61 5.60
N LEU A 136 10.15 16.99 5.63
CA LEU A 136 9.65 16.14 4.54
C LEU A 136 8.73 16.93 3.60
N LEU A 137 9.01 16.90 2.29
CA LEU A 137 8.23 17.57 1.25
C LEU A 137 7.23 16.63 0.58
N PHE A 138 5.99 17.08 0.45
CA PHE A 138 4.90 16.41 -0.25
C PHE A 138 4.24 17.35 -1.26
N ALA A 139 3.64 16.78 -2.31
CA ALA A 139 2.82 17.53 -3.26
C ALA A 139 1.61 16.73 -3.73
N THR A 140 0.55 17.42 -4.16
CA THR A 140 -0.61 16.78 -4.79
C THR A 140 -0.84 17.35 -6.19
N LEU A 141 -1.31 16.49 -7.10
CA LEU A 141 -1.61 16.83 -8.49
C LEU A 141 -3.04 17.38 -8.69
N SER A 142 -3.85 17.43 -7.63
CA SER A 142 -5.24 17.90 -7.71
C SER A 142 -5.58 18.83 -6.57
N GLU A 143 -6.12 20.00 -6.93
CA GLU A 143 -6.68 20.99 -5.99
C GLU A 143 -7.86 20.45 -5.18
N GLU A 144 -8.58 19.45 -5.71
CA GLU A 144 -9.70 18.78 -5.04
C GLU A 144 -9.23 17.82 -3.93
N THR A 145 -7.92 17.56 -3.84
CA THR A 145 -7.36 16.74 -2.76
C THR A 145 -7.50 17.50 -1.44
N SER A 146 -7.92 16.78 -0.40
CA SER A 146 -8.05 17.33 0.96
C SER A 146 -6.75 18.00 1.45
N SER A 147 -6.84 18.74 2.55
CA SER A 147 -5.65 19.25 3.25
C SER A 147 -4.63 18.14 3.54
N PHE A 148 -3.37 18.51 3.75
CA PHE A 148 -2.33 17.54 4.06
C PHE A 148 -2.65 16.83 5.39
N GLU A 149 -3.12 17.61 6.37
CA GLU A 149 -3.49 17.18 7.71
C GLU A 149 -4.68 16.20 7.67
N ASP A 150 -5.69 16.47 6.85
CA ASP A 150 -6.83 15.55 6.67
C ASP A 150 -6.42 14.28 5.93
N PHE A 151 -5.45 14.37 5.01
CA PHE A 151 -5.02 13.22 4.21
C PHE A 151 -4.10 12.30 5.03
N PHE A 152 -3.11 12.87 5.71
CA PHE A 152 -2.11 12.18 6.52
C PHE A 152 -2.31 12.46 8.02
N GLU A 153 -3.53 12.23 8.50
CA GLU A 153 -3.93 12.46 9.89
C GLU A 153 -2.97 11.77 10.89
N GLY A 154 -2.36 12.57 11.78
CA GLY A 154 -1.41 12.10 12.79
C GLY A 154 0.03 11.84 12.29
N LEU A 155 0.33 12.10 11.01
CA LEU A 155 1.66 11.83 10.46
C LEU A 155 2.74 12.72 11.09
N GLU A 156 2.48 14.02 11.23
CA GLU A 156 3.48 14.95 11.78
C GLU A 156 3.82 14.67 13.24
N GLU A 157 2.87 14.16 14.04
CA GLU A 157 3.13 13.75 15.42
C GLU A 157 4.17 12.61 15.50
N LEU A 158 4.19 11.75 14.48
CA LEU A 158 5.14 10.68 14.34
C LEU A 158 6.48 11.18 13.77
N THR A 159 6.44 11.93 12.66
CA THR A 159 7.65 12.34 11.93
C THR A 159 8.43 13.43 12.64
N ASN A 160 7.79 14.31 13.42
CA ASN A 160 8.47 15.38 14.18
C ASN A 160 9.39 14.86 15.30
N LYS A 161 9.39 13.55 15.59
CA LYS A 161 10.34 12.89 16.49
C LYS A 161 11.73 12.71 15.85
N VAL A 162 11.81 12.82 14.53
CA VAL A 162 13.04 12.67 13.75
C VAL A 162 13.31 13.96 12.99
N ASP A 163 14.55 14.43 13.07
CA ASP A 163 15.00 15.59 12.29
C ASP A 163 15.58 15.12 10.96
N PHE A 164 14.77 15.14 9.90
CA PHE A 164 15.17 14.68 8.57
C PHE A 164 16.10 15.67 7.85
N THR A 165 16.35 16.84 8.43
CA THR A 165 17.29 17.83 7.89
C THR A 165 18.75 17.47 8.14
N LYS A 166 19.02 16.54 9.07
CA LYS A 166 20.39 16.16 9.49
C LYS A 166 21.14 15.26 8.50
N LEU A 167 20.44 14.59 7.59
CA LEU A 167 21.03 13.63 6.68
C LEU A 167 21.12 14.23 5.27
N PRO A 168 22.32 14.56 4.77
CA PRO A 168 22.48 15.09 3.42
C PRO A 168 22.18 14.00 2.40
N HIS A 169 21.63 14.39 1.25
CA HIS A 169 21.49 13.53 0.08
C HIS A 169 22.87 13.08 -0.42
N ARG A 170 22.98 11.81 -0.84
CA ARG A 170 24.25 11.22 -1.29
C ARG A 170 24.16 10.59 -2.67
N ARG A 171 23.07 9.90 -2.97
CA ARG A 171 22.92 9.15 -4.22
C ARG A 171 21.45 8.98 -4.56
N SER A 172 21.14 9.07 -5.84
CA SER A 172 19.86 8.61 -6.40
C SER A 172 20.12 7.52 -7.43
N ILE A 173 19.25 6.52 -7.50
CA ILE A 173 19.26 5.50 -8.55
C ILE A 173 17.85 5.30 -9.09
N SER A 174 17.76 4.94 -10.37
CA SER A 174 16.49 4.67 -11.05
C SER A 174 16.66 3.49 -11.99
N TYR A 175 15.72 2.56 -11.98
CA TYR A 175 15.72 1.41 -12.89
C TYR A 175 14.29 0.89 -13.08
N GLU A 176 14.03 0.35 -14.26
CA GLU A 176 12.75 -0.26 -14.63
C GLU A 176 12.67 -1.70 -14.12
N GLY A 177 11.49 -2.13 -13.69
CA GLY A 177 11.18 -3.50 -13.32
C GLY A 177 9.90 -4.02 -13.95
N ASN A 178 9.88 -5.33 -14.21
CA ASN A 178 8.76 -6.02 -14.85
C ASN A 178 7.73 -6.47 -13.82
N PHE A 179 7.17 -5.51 -13.08
CA PHE A 179 6.08 -5.75 -12.14
C PHE A 179 5.14 -4.56 -12.04
N ASN A 180 3.91 -4.81 -11.60
CA ASN A 180 2.96 -3.76 -11.26
C ASN A 180 3.40 -3.02 -9.99
N TRP A 181 3.05 -1.75 -9.89
CA TRP A 181 3.38 -0.93 -8.71
C TRP A 181 2.93 -1.58 -7.39
N LYS A 182 1.76 -2.22 -7.39
CA LYS A 182 1.20 -2.91 -6.23
C LYS A 182 2.04 -4.09 -5.80
N THR A 183 2.75 -4.76 -6.70
CA THR A 183 3.56 -5.94 -6.36
C THR A 183 4.72 -5.56 -5.42
N MET A 184 5.36 -4.41 -5.64
CA MET A 184 6.39 -3.89 -4.75
C MET A 184 5.80 -3.37 -3.43
N ILE A 185 4.64 -2.71 -3.48
CA ILE A 185 3.96 -2.22 -2.27
C ILE A 185 3.44 -3.39 -1.42
N ASP A 186 2.97 -4.47 -2.04
CA ASP A 186 2.60 -5.72 -1.34
C ASP A 186 3.79 -6.22 -0.51
N GLY A 187 4.97 -6.37 -1.13
CA GLY A 187 6.18 -6.80 -0.42
C GLY A 187 6.56 -5.87 0.73
N PHE A 188 6.54 -4.55 0.51
CA PHE A 188 6.86 -3.59 1.58
C PHE A 188 5.85 -3.62 2.74
N GLN A 189 4.58 -3.93 2.45
CA GLN A 189 3.47 -3.90 3.40
C GLN A 189 3.40 -5.11 4.35
N GLU A 190 4.34 -6.05 4.24
CA GLU A 190 4.47 -7.21 5.11
C GLU A 190 5.96 -7.53 5.38
N CYS A 191 6.23 -8.51 6.25
CA CYS A 191 7.60 -9.01 6.47
C CYS A 191 7.62 -10.53 6.70
N LEU A 192 6.60 -11.22 6.19
CA LEU A 192 6.50 -12.66 6.14
C LEU A 192 7.55 -13.27 5.20
N HIS A 193 7.87 -12.59 4.09
CA HIS A 193 8.94 -13.03 3.17
C HIS A 193 10.34 -12.80 3.75
N CYS A 194 10.52 -11.83 4.65
CA CYS A 194 11.83 -11.35 5.12
C CYS A 194 12.77 -12.46 5.60
N GLN A 195 12.24 -13.43 6.36
CA GLN A 195 13.03 -14.53 6.93
C GLN A 195 13.68 -15.40 5.85
N TYR A 196 13.06 -15.52 4.69
CA TYR A 196 13.51 -16.38 3.59
C TYR A 196 14.29 -15.61 2.53
N THR A 197 13.89 -14.36 2.27
CA THR A 197 14.46 -13.55 1.19
C THR A 197 15.64 -12.69 1.65
N HIS A 198 15.63 -12.19 2.89
CA HIS A 198 16.64 -11.25 3.40
C HIS A 198 17.38 -11.79 4.64
N PRO A 199 18.25 -12.80 4.48
CA PRO A 199 18.94 -13.43 5.61
C PRO A 199 19.90 -12.47 6.32
N THR A 200 20.48 -11.48 5.63
CA THR A 200 21.36 -10.48 6.24
C THR A 200 20.55 -9.43 7.00
N PHE A 201 19.45 -8.93 6.42
CA PHE A 201 18.56 -7.97 7.08
C PHE A 201 17.91 -8.56 8.33
N SER A 202 17.37 -9.79 8.22
CA SER A 202 16.67 -10.49 9.31
C SER A 202 17.56 -10.77 10.53
N LYS A 203 18.89 -10.72 10.40
CA LYS A 203 19.82 -10.82 11.55
C LYS A 203 19.78 -9.55 12.42
N PHE A 204 19.61 -8.39 11.81
CA PHE A 204 19.55 -7.10 12.52
C PHE A 204 18.12 -6.73 12.89
N TYR A 205 17.16 -7.05 12.02
CA TYR A 205 15.74 -6.72 12.16
C TYR A 205 14.88 -7.99 12.07
N PRO A 206 14.78 -8.78 13.15
CA PRO A 206 14.08 -10.06 13.12
C PRO A 206 12.55 -9.86 12.96
N PRO A 207 11.88 -10.58 12.02
CA PRO A 207 10.44 -10.43 11.76
C PRO A 207 9.54 -10.93 12.90
N THR A 208 10.12 -11.56 13.93
CA THR A 208 9.42 -12.08 15.10
C THR A 208 8.64 -10.99 15.82
N PHE A 209 9.27 -9.82 16.01
CA PHE A 209 8.68 -8.69 16.74
C PHE A 209 8.04 -7.66 15.80
N TYR A 210 8.18 -7.86 14.49
CA TYR A 210 7.67 -6.95 13.48
C TYR A 210 6.16 -6.78 13.58
N SER A 211 5.72 -5.53 13.48
CA SER A 211 4.31 -5.14 13.44
C SER A 211 4.10 -3.92 12.53
N VAL A 212 2.90 -3.84 11.97
CA VAL A 212 2.46 -2.72 11.13
C VAL A 212 1.27 -2.05 11.80
N THR A 213 1.41 -0.75 12.08
CA THR A 213 0.33 0.13 12.53
C THR A 213 -0.17 0.93 11.34
N ASN A 214 -1.44 0.74 10.97
CA ASN A 214 -2.05 1.44 9.85
C ASN A 214 -2.77 2.71 10.34
N HIS A 215 -2.53 3.82 9.63
CA HIS A 215 -3.21 5.10 9.80
C HIS A 215 -4.03 5.40 8.54
N LYS A 216 -4.65 6.57 8.40
CA LYS A 216 -5.63 6.85 7.33
C LYS A 216 -5.10 6.67 5.90
N ASN A 217 -3.91 7.19 5.58
CA ASN A 217 -3.26 7.04 4.27
C ASN A 217 -1.74 6.77 4.41
N PHE A 218 -1.29 6.23 5.54
CA PHE A 218 0.09 5.81 5.72
C PHE A 218 0.17 4.64 6.69
N SER A 219 1.26 3.89 6.64
CA SER A 219 1.53 2.78 7.56
C SER A 219 2.88 2.97 8.23
N GLN A 220 2.94 2.70 9.53
CA GLN A 220 4.16 2.68 10.31
C GLN A 220 4.56 1.23 10.59
N HIS A 221 5.78 0.90 10.22
CA HIS A 221 6.37 -0.42 10.41
C HIS A 221 7.41 -0.32 11.51
N MET A 222 7.32 -1.22 12.50
CA MET A 222 8.22 -1.27 13.64
C MET A 222 8.88 -2.63 13.68
N ALA A 223 10.21 -2.66 13.59
CA ALA A 223 10.98 -3.90 13.67
C ALA A 223 10.88 -4.55 15.07
N ASP A 224 10.94 -3.73 16.13
CA ASP A 224 10.73 -4.14 17.51
C ASP A 224 9.90 -3.08 18.26
N PRO A 225 8.62 -3.36 18.62
CA PRO A 225 7.76 -2.42 19.34
C PRO A 225 8.32 -1.96 20.69
N SER A 226 9.24 -2.72 21.28
CA SER A 226 9.93 -2.34 22.52
C SER A 226 11.10 -1.36 22.29
N LYS A 227 11.54 -1.21 21.04
CA LYS A 227 12.63 -0.32 20.61
C LYS A 227 12.17 0.64 19.52
N GLN A 228 11.27 1.55 19.88
CA GLN A 228 10.64 2.49 18.94
C GLN A 228 11.62 3.39 18.16
N SER A 229 12.89 3.51 18.59
CA SER A 229 13.91 4.32 17.94
C SER A 229 14.84 3.55 16.98
N ASP A 230 14.70 2.23 16.85
CA ASP A 230 15.58 1.40 16.00
C ASP A 230 14.80 0.84 14.81
N GLY A 231 14.93 1.50 13.64
CA GLY A 231 14.28 1.10 12.40
C GLY A 231 12.86 1.66 12.23
N LEU A 232 12.77 2.93 11.83
CA LEU A 232 11.50 3.55 11.43
C LEU A 232 11.30 3.33 9.93
N PHE A 233 10.26 2.57 9.55
CA PHE A 233 9.89 2.41 8.15
C PHE A 233 8.46 2.90 7.95
N LEU A 234 8.27 3.79 6.99
CA LEU A 234 7.02 4.45 6.69
C LEU A 234 6.63 4.16 5.25
N TYR A 235 5.37 3.79 5.06
CA TYR A 235 4.72 3.81 3.76
C TYR A 235 3.79 5.01 3.68
N PHE A 236 3.95 5.82 2.65
CA PHE A 236 3.03 6.89 2.29
C PHE A 236 2.21 6.44 1.08
N PHE A 237 0.90 6.29 1.29
CA PHE A 237 -0.01 5.94 0.21
C PHE A 237 0.07 7.02 -0.89
N PRO A 238 0.17 6.63 -2.18
CA PRO A 238 0.02 5.26 -2.67
C PRO A 238 1.31 4.49 -2.92
N ILE A 239 2.46 5.15 -3.15
CA ILE A 239 3.63 4.48 -3.75
C ILE A 239 4.98 4.88 -3.16
N CYS A 240 5.02 5.67 -2.10
CA CYS A 240 6.28 6.20 -1.57
C CYS A 240 6.60 5.57 -0.22
N THR A 241 7.90 5.43 0.07
CA THR A 241 8.38 4.92 1.36
C THR A 241 9.49 5.80 1.92
N LEU A 242 9.70 5.70 3.23
CA LEU A 242 10.81 6.32 3.95
C LEU A 242 11.30 5.38 5.04
N ASN A 243 12.58 5.02 4.97
CA ASN A 243 13.21 4.07 5.87
C ASN A 243 14.38 4.76 6.57
N VAL A 244 14.41 4.71 7.90
CA VAL A 244 15.49 5.25 8.73
C VAL A 244 16.03 4.12 9.59
N TYR A 245 17.21 3.63 9.23
CA TYR A 245 17.86 2.51 9.89
C TYR A 245 19.36 2.46 9.53
N GLY A 246 20.15 1.70 10.29
CA GLY A 246 21.57 1.50 10.00
C GLY A 246 22.41 2.79 9.95
N GLY A 247 22.00 3.84 10.68
CA GLY A 247 22.67 5.14 10.71
C GLY A 247 22.38 6.06 9.50
N GLY A 248 21.59 5.60 8.54
CA GLY A 248 21.20 6.37 7.36
C GLY A 248 19.69 6.46 7.16
N MET A 249 19.33 7.03 6.01
CA MET A 249 17.96 7.09 5.54
C MET A 249 17.91 6.76 4.05
N SER A 250 16.86 6.07 3.64
CA SER A 250 16.57 5.80 2.24
C SER A 250 15.09 5.96 1.99
N SER A 251 14.72 6.51 0.84
CA SER A 251 13.34 6.49 0.35
C SER A 251 13.31 5.76 -0.98
N PHE A 252 12.19 5.10 -1.27
CA PHE A 252 11.92 4.62 -2.61
C PHE A 252 10.49 4.92 -3.02
N ARG A 253 10.27 4.87 -4.32
CA ARG A 253 8.94 4.96 -4.91
C ARG A 253 8.81 4.07 -6.12
N THR A 254 7.62 3.51 -6.30
CA THR A 254 7.30 2.60 -7.41
C THR A 254 6.40 3.32 -8.40
N LEU A 255 7.00 3.98 -9.39
CA LEU A 255 6.28 4.79 -10.37
C LEU A 255 5.68 3.86 -11.44
N PRO A 256 4.35 3.80 -11.60
CA PRO A 256 3.75 2.94 -12.60
C PRO A 256 4.03 3.47 -14.01
N SER A 257 4.30 2.57 -14.96
CA SER A 257 4.35 2.91 -16.38
C SER A 257 2.97 2.82 -17.04
N PRO A 258 2.79 3.25 -18.31
CA PRO A 258 1.56 3.00 -19.05
C PRO A 258 1.19 1.52 -19.20
N LYS A 259 2.17 0.62 -19.10
CA LYS A 259 1.97 -0.84 -19.11
C LYS A 259 1.81 -1.32 -17.66
N PRO A 260 0.66 -1.90 -17.26
CA PRO A 260 0.40 -2.25 -15.86
C PRO A 260 1.43 -3.17 -15.21
N GLY A 261 2.03 -4.12 -15.95
CA GLY A 261 3.07 -5.02 -15.45
C GLY A 261 4.48 -4.43 -15.50
N VAL A 262 4.64 -3.12 -15.63
CA VAL A 262 5.94 -2.43 -15.64
C VAL A 262 5.88 -1.19 -14.77
N SER A 263 6.89 -1.06 -13.91
CA SER A 263 7.07 0.07 -13.01
C SER A 263 8.53 0.50 -12.98
N ARG A 264 8.77 1.79 -12.75
CA ARG A 264 10.10 2.33 -12.54
C ARG A 264 10.32 2.58 -11.06
N MET A 265 11.36 1.97 -10.51
CA MET A 265 11.77 2.18 -9.14
C MET A 265 12.76 3.34 -9.08
N GLU A 266 12.50 4.32 -8.22
CA GLU A 266 13.45 5.37 -7.88
C GLU A 266 13.81 5.27 -6.40
N PHE A 267 15.08 5.46 -6.09
CA PHE A 267 15.58 5.49 -4.71
C PHE A 267 16.45 6.71 -4.49
N ASP A 268 16.33 7.29 -3.30
CA ASP A 268 17.23 8.31 -2.79
C ASP A 268 17.87 7.83 -1.48
N TYR A 269 19.16 8.08 -1.32
CA TYR A 269 19.95 7.68 -0.15
C TYR A 269 20.58 8.89 0.52
N TYR A 270 20.51 8.91 1.86
CA TYR A 270 20.93 10.02 2.70
C TYR A 270 21.80 9.51 3.85
N HIS A 271 22.94 10.15 4.07
CA HIS A 271 23.91 9.70 5.08
C HIS A 271 24.94 10.78 5.43
N SER A 272 25.22 10.98 6.72
CA SER A 272 26.15 12.00 7.23
C SER A 272 27.59 11.52 7.45
N GLY A 273 27.84 10.20 7.45
CA GLY A 273 29.18 9.62 7.58
C GLY A 273 30.08 9.86 6.36
N THR A 274 31.35 9.43 6.46
CA THR A 274 32.34 9.54 5.38
C THR A 274 31.91 8.76 4.12
N ASN A 275 32.64 8.92 3.02
CA ASN A 275 32.34 8.17 1.79
C ASN A 275 32.41 6.66 2.02
N GLU A 276 33.39 6.19 2.78
CA GLU A 276 33.58 4.76 3.07
C GLU A 276 32.39 4.20 3.86
N VAL A 277 31.97 4.89 4.93
CA VAL A 277 30.81 4.48 5.73
C VAL A 277 29.52 4.52 4.91
N PHE A 278 29.36 5.53 4.05
CA PHE A 278 28.20 5.62 3.16
C PHE A 278 28.15 4.46 2.16
N GLU A 279 29.28 4.06 1.55
CA GLU A 279 29.27 2.94 0.61
C GLU A 279 28.91 1.60 1.28
N GLU A 280 29.34 1.39 2.53
CA GLU A 280 28.94 0.22 3.31
C GLU A 280 27.43 0.21 3.57
N TYR A 281 26.89 1.34 4.05
CA TYR A 281 25.45 1.52 4.22
C TYR A 281 24.68 1.30 2.91
N PHE A 282 25.11 1.96 1.83
CA PHE A 282 24.47 1.86 0.52
C PHE A 282 24.47 0.42 0.01
N LYS A 283 25.60 -0.29 0.13
CA LYS A 283 25.70 -1.69 -0.31
C LYS A 283 24.70 -2.58 0.43
N PHE A 284 24.56 -2.40 1.75
CA PHE A 284 23.61 -3.15 2.57
C PHE A 284 22.15 -2.88 2.16
N VAL A 285 21.73 -1.60 2.12
CA VAL A 285 20.35 -1.22 1.77
C VAL A 285 20.04 -1.61 0.32
N ARG A 286 21.01 -1.46 -0.59
CA ARG A 286 20.86 -1.79 -2.00
C ARG A 286 20.65 -3.29 -2.20
N GLN A 287 21.31 -4.14 -1.42
CA GLN A 287 21.14 -5.58 -1.49
C GLN A 287 19.69 -5.98 -1.21
N VAL A 288 19.11 -5.48 -0.11
CA VAL A 288 17.70 -5.76 0.26
C VAL A 288 16.77 -5.34 -0.87
N ALA A 289 16.96 -4.13 -1.41
CA ALA A 289 16.14 -3.62 -2.51
C ALA A 289 16.23 -4.46 -3.80
N ILE A 290 17.39 -5.08 -4.09
CA ILE A 290 17.53 -5.98 -5.26
C ILE A 290 16.83 -7.31 -5.01
N GLU A 291 16.97 -7.87 -3.80
CA GLU A 291 16.32 -9.12 -3.40
C GLU A 291 14.78 -9.00 -3.51
N ASP A 292 14.21 -7.87 -3.07
CA ASP A 292 12.77 -7.56 -3.23
C ASP A 292 12.36 -7.40 -4.70
N PHE A 293 13.21 -6.72 -5.47
CA PHE A 293 12.95 -6.49 -6.89
C PHE A 293 12.83 -7.80 -7.68
N GLU A 294 13.75 -8.74 -7.46
CA GLU A 294 13.72 -10.06 -8.09
C GLU A 294 12.49 -10.88 -7.67
N LEU A 295 12.05 -10.75 -6.41
CA LEU A 295 10.84 -11.39 -5.93
C LEU A 295 9.59 -10.83 -6.64
N CYS A 296 9.54 -9.50 -6.83
CA CYS A 296 8.44 -8.83 -7.52
C CYS A 296 8.31 -9.24 -8.99
N GLU A 297 9.42 -9.37 -9.72
CA GLU A 297 9.37 -9.82 -11.13
C GLU A 297 8.82 -11.24 -11.24
N LYS A 298 9.24 -12.16 -10.36
CA LYS A 298 8.71 -13.53 -10.32
C LYS A 298 7.24 -13.58 -9.91
N ALA A 299 6.82 -12.71 -8.98
CA ALA A 299 5.43 -12.61 -8.58
C ALA A 299 4.55 -12.10 -9.74
N GLN A 300 4.99 -11.06 -10.44
CA GLN A 300 4.29 -10.55 -11.61
C GLN A 300 4.18 -11.59 -12.72
N GLU A 301 5.26 -12.31 -13.03
CA GLU A 301 5.22 -13.37 -14.05
C GLU A 301 4.10 -14.38 -13.77
N ASN A 302 3.91 -14.76 -12.49
CA ASN A 302 2.86 -15.69 -12.11
C ASN A 302 1.45 -15.07 -12.17
N LEU A 303 1.31 -13.79 -11.82
CA LEU A 303 0.04 -13.04 -11.97
C LEU A 303 -0.41 -13.00 -13.44
N GLU A 304 0.54 -12.86 -14.36
CA GLU A 304 0.28 -12.76 -15.80
C GLU A 304 0.00 -14.10 -16.49
N ARG A 305 0.38 -15.24 -15.88
CA ARG A 305 0.11 -16.59 -16.42
C ARG A 305 -1.38 -16.97 -16.46
N GLY A 306 -2.25 -16.24 -15.76
CA GLY A 306 -3.71 -16.43 -15.79
C GLY A 306 -4.22 -17.66 -15.03
N VAL A 307 -3.37 -18.34 -14.26
CA VAL A 307 -3.76 -19.49 -13.41
C VAL A 307 -4.16 -19.04 -12.01
N TYR A 308 -3.44 -18.07 -11.44
CA TYR A 308 -3.72 -17.52 -10.13
C TYR A 308 -4.85 -16.46 -10.20
N GLY A 309 -5.77 -16.51 -9.23
CA GLY A 309 -6.89 -15.56 -9.13
C GLY A 309 -6.70 -14.57 -7.98
N GLU A 310 -6.74 -15.07 -6.74
CA GLU A 310 -6.64 -14.31 -5.50
C GLU A 310 -6.00 -15.18 -4.40
N GLY A 311 -5.38 -14.53 -3.42
CA GLY A 311 -4.72 -15.15 -2.27
C GLY A 311 -5.42 -14.78 -0.98
N ILE A 312 -5.32 -15.64 0.04
CA ILE A 312 -5.83 -15.34 1.38
C ILE A 312 -4.73 -14.65 2.17
N LEU A 313 -5.01 -13.50 2.75
CA LEU A 313 -4.07 -12.74 3.56
C LEU A 313 -4.09 -13.23 5.01
N ASN A 314 -2.90 -13.31 5.61
CA ASN A 314 -2.72 -13.50 7.03
C ASN A 314 -3.21 -12.25 7.77
N PRO A 315 -4.25 -12.35 8.62
CA PRO A 315 -4.88 -11.18 9.24
C PRO A 315 -3.98 -10.44 10.24
N VAL A 316 -2.88 -11.06 10.69
CA VAL A 316 -1.95 -10.47 11.66
C VAL A 316 -0.67 -9.98 10.98
N LYS A 317 -0.11 -10.79 10.07
CA LYS A 317 1.21 -10.52 9.46
C LYS A 317 1.13 -9.75 8.13
N GLU A 318 -0.03 -9.70 7.50
CA GLU A 318 -0.27 -9.02 6.22
C GLU A 318 -1.39 -7.98 6.35
N ASN A 319 -1.60 -7.43 7.56
CA ASN A 319 -2.61 -6.40 7.80
C ASN A 319 -2.31 -5.09 7.04
N GLY A 320 -1.04 -4.78 6.77
CA GLY A 320 -0.63 -3.66 5.91
C GLY A 320 -1.08 -3.85 4.45
N VAL A 321 -0.88 -5.05 3.92
CA VAL A 321 -1.32 -5.44 2.56
C VAL A 321 -2.83 -5.27 2.43
N GLN A 322 -3.58 -5.84 3.38
CA GLN A 322 -5.03 -5.68 3.45
C GLN A 322 -5.44 -4.20 3.47
N PHE A 323 -4.80 -3.40 4.33
CA PHE A 323 -5.16 -2.01 4.54
C PHE A 323 -5.04 -1.18 3.26
N TYR A 324 -3.88 -1.20 2.60
CA TYR A 324 -3.66 -0.34 1.44
C TYR A 324 -4.45 -0.85 0.21
N GLN A 325 -4.57 -2.17 0.01
CA GLN A 325 -5.35 -2.72 -1.10
C GLN A 325 -6.83 -2.39 -0.97
N GLN A 326 -7.39 -2.44 0.24
CA GLN A 326 -8.76 -2.02 0.50
C GLN A 326 -8.95 -0.53 0.19
N ARG A 327 -7.97 0.32 0.55
CA ARG A 327 -7.98 1.75 0.22
C ARG A 327 -7.96 1.99 -1.29
N VAL A 328 -7.12 1.29 -2.05
CA VAL A 328 -7.10 1.35 -3.53
C VAL A 328 -8.47 0.96 -4.10
N LYS A 329 -9.02 -0.17 -3.64
CA LYS A 329 -10.31 -0.70 -4.10
C LYS A 329 -11.44 0.29 -3.88
N GLU A 330 -11.52 0.88 -2.69
CA GLU A 330 -12.52 1.88 -2.34
C GLU A 330 -12.46 3.10 -3.25
N LEU A 331 -11.27 3.68 -3.44
CA LEU A 331 -11.07 4.86 -4.29
C LEU A 331 -11.44 4.55 -5.75
N VAL A 332 -11.01 3.41 -6.27
CA VAL A 332 -11.33 2.98 -7.66
C VAL A 332 -12.84 2.78 -7.84
N TYR A 333 -13.53 2.20 -6.85
CA TYR A 333 -14.98 2.01 -6.91
C TYR A 333 -15.74 3.34 -6.83
N GLN A 334 -15.33 4.25 -5.95
CA GLN A 334 -15.90 5.60 -5.86
C GLN A 334 -15.73 6.36 -7.17
N GLN A 335 -14.53 6.32 -7.75
CA GLN A 335 -14.25 6.95 -9.04
C GLN A 335 -15.12 6.36 -10.16
N HIS A 336 -15.22 5.03 -10.22
CA HIS A 336 -16.05 4.35 -11.22
C HIS A 336 -17.53 4.74 -11.09
N ALA A 337 -18.07 4.78 -9.87
CA ALA A 337 -19.44 5.18 -9.61
C ALA A 337 -19.71 6.63 -10.02
N SER A 338 -18.78 7.55 -9.71
CA SER A 338 -18.86 8.96 -10.12
C SER A 338 -18.85 9.12 -11.64
N GLU A 339 -17.92 8.44 -12.34
CA GLU A 339 -17.84 8.48 -13.80
C GLU A 339 -19.09 7.89 -14.47
N LYS A 340 -19.66 6.83 -13.90
CA LYS A 340 -20.91 6.23 -14.38
C LYS A 340 -22.08 7.19 -14.21
N CYS A 341 -22.23 7.82 -13.04
CA CYS A 341 -23.29 8.80 -12.78
C CYS A 341 -23.21 9.98 -13.76
N ALA A 342 -22.01 10.55 -13.94
CA ALA A 342 -21.79 11.67 -14.86
C ALA A 342 -22.08 11.28 -16.33
N LYS A 343 -21.79 10.03 -16.71
CA LYS A 343 -22.14 9.52 -18.05
C LYS A 343 -23.66 9.40 -18.23
N ASP A 344 -24.35 8.84 -17.25
CA ASP A 344 -25.80 8.67 -17.28
C ASP A 344 -26.52 10.03 -17.32
N GLU A 345 -26.04 11.02 -16.56
CA GLU A 345 -26.53 12.41 -16.60
C GLU A 345 -26.36 13.05 -17.99
N ARG A 346 -25.19 12.88 -18.62
CA ARG A 346 -24.95 13.40 -19.99
C ARG A 346 -25.85 12.74 -21.02
N ILE A 347 -26.09 11.43 -20.91
CA ILE A 347 -27.00 10.70 -21.80
C ILE A 347 -28.43 11.22 -21.61
N ASN A 348 -28.89 11.37 -20.36
CA ASN A 348 -30.22 11.88 -20.06
C ASN A 348 -30.41 13.33 -20.56
N ALA A 349 -29.40 14.19 -20.38
CA ALA A 349 -29.44 15.56 -20.89
C ALA A 349 -29.48 15.63 -22.43
N ALA A 350 -28.79 14.73 -23.13
CA ALA A 350 -28.80 14.64 -24.60
C ALA A 350 -30.11 14.07 -25.16
N GLN A 351 -30.94 13.42 -24.35
CA GLN A 351 -32.23 12.86 -24.73
C GLN A 351 -33.42 13.82 -24.52
N VAL A 352 -33.21 14.99 -23.90
CA VAL A 352 -34.25 16.03 -23.79
C VAL A 352 -34.41 16.73 -25.16
N PRO A 353 -35.59 16.68 -25.81
CA PRO A 353 -35.80 17.33 -27.10
C PRO A 353 -35.69 18.85 -26.96
N ALA A 354 -34.98 19.50 -27.89
CA ALA A 354 -35.06 20.94 -28.07
C ALA A 354 -36.46 21.33 -28.57
N GLY A 355 -37.37 21.66 -27.66
CA GLY A 355 -38.61 22.34 -28.00
C GLY A 355 -39.79 22.00 -27.09
N VAL A 356 -40.07 22.88 -26.13
CA VAL A 356 -41.29 23.72 -26.09
C VAL A 356 -40.94 24.98 -25.28
N VAL A 357 -40.32 25.99 -25.91
CA VAL A 357 -40.49 27.37 -25.43
C VAL A 357 -41.81 27.82 -26.03
N GLY A 358 -42.88 27.65 -25.25
CA GLY A 358 -44.18 28.17 -25.62
C GLY A 358 -44.10 29.69 -25.71
N GLU A 359 -44.47 30.23 -26.86
CA GLU A 359 -44.81 31.64 -27.05
C GLU A 359 -45.95 32.00 -26.08
N SER A 360 -45.62 32.56 -24.93
CA SER A 360 -46.59 33.32 -24.14
C SER A 360 -46.61 34.74 -24.68
N LYS A 361 -47.43 34.97 -25.71
CA LYS A 361 -48.02 36.28 -25.97
C LYS A 361 -48.77 36.71 -24.72
N VAL A 362 -48.30 37.76 -24.04
CA VAL A 362 -49.16 38.57 -23.17
C VAL A 362 -49.19 39.98 -23.72
N ILE A 363 -50.43 40.43 -23.88
CA ILE A 363 -50.96 41.57 -24.59
C ILE A 363 -50.63 42.87 -23.84
N ALA A 364 -50.27 43.91 -24.59
CA ALA A 364 -50.22 45.28 -24.10
C ALA A 364 -51.62 45.75 -23.66
N VAL A 365 -51.73 46.30 -22.46
CA VAL A 365 -52.82 47.19 -22.07
C VAL A 365 -52.20 48.43 -21.43
N GLN A 366 -52.77 49.57 -21.82
CA GLN A 366 -52.34 50.97 -21.73
C GLN A 366 -51.79 51.45 -20.38
#